data_AF-A0A0F9G7L7-F1
#
_entry.id   AF-A0A0F9G7L7-F1
#
_cell.length_a   1.000
_cell.length_b   1.000
_cell.length_c   1.000
_cell.angle_alpha   90.00
_cell.angle_beta   90.00
_cell.angle_gamma   90.00
#
_symmetry.space_group_name_H-M   'P 1'
#
loop_
_entity.id
_entity.type
_entity.pdbx_description
1 polymer ?
#
loop_
_entity_poly.entity_id
_entity_poly.type
_entity_poly.pdbx_seq_one_letter_code
_entity_poly.pdbx_strand_id
1 'polypeptide(L)' 'MNRKSKLVAFKDPDDKGNSPKYHTGATCIVPECNDPAGTYWSPYWCFCHNVIRIDKINDQLTNMIEKLKEKR' A
#
# COMPACT_ATOMS: atom_id res chain seq x y z
N MET A 1 24.04 6.22 -16.13
CA MET A 1 23.09 5.18 -15.64
C MET A 1 21.97 5.87 -14.89
N ASN A 2 20.76 5.79 -15.44
CA ASN A 2 19.57 6.48 -14.96
C ASN A 2 19.16 5.89 -13.60
N ARG A 3 19.30 6.65 -12.49
CA ARG A 3 18.78 6.22 -11.18
C ARG A 3 17.26 6.31 -11.25
N LYS A 4 16.58 5.25 -11.71
CA LYS A 4 15.15 5.09 -11.45
C LYS A 4 14.99 5.21 -9.94
N SER A 5 14.31 6.26 -9.50
CA SER A 5 13.98 6.49 -8.10
C SER A 5 13.37 5.20 -7.55
N LYS A 6 14.05 4.57 -6.58
CA LYS A 6 13.61 3.31 -5.98
C LYS A 6 12.21 3.53 -5.43
N LEU A 7 11.25 2.74 -5.91
CA LEU A 7 9.89 2.78 -5.38
C LEU A 7 9.92 2.46 -3.89
N VAL A 8 8.97 3.03 -3.13
CA VAL A 8 8.79 2.67 -1.72
C VAL A 8 8.35 1.21 -1.68
N ALA A 9 8.88 0.43 -0.74
CA ALA A 9 8.71 -1.03 -0.70
C ALA A 9 7.26 -1.52 -0.86
N PHE A 10 6.29 -0.85 -0.22
CA PHE A 10 4.88 -1.24 -0.34
C PHE A 10 4.26 -0.96 -1.72
N LYS A 11 4.88 -0.11 -2.55
CA LYS A 11 4.48 0.22 -3.93
C LYS A 11 5.29 -0.53 -5.00
N ASP A 12 6.33 -1.23 -4.59
CA ASP A 12 7.22 -1.95 -5.51
C ASP A 12 6.70 -3.38 -5.68
N PRO A 13 6.11 -3.73 -6.83
CA PRO A 13 5.58 -5.09 -7.04
C PRO A 13 6.67 -6.17 -6.94
N ASP A 14 7.94 -5.80 -7.15
CA ASP A 14 9.08 -6.72 -7.09
C ASP A 14 9.71 -6.79 -5.68
N ASP A 15 9.20 -6.02 -4.71
CA ASP A 15 9.70 -6.09 -3.34
C ASP A 15 9.36 -7.44 -2.71
N LYS A 16 10.32 -7.99 -1.96
CA LYS A 16 10.16 -9.27 -1.26
C LYS A 16 8.93 -9.28 -0.36
N GLY A 17 8.53 -8.14 0.19
CA GLY A 17 7.33 -7.94 1.00
C GLY A 17 6.00 -8.09 0.24
N ASN A 18 6.00 -7.99 -1.09
CA ASN A 18 4.82 -8.18 -1.95
C ASN A 18 4.78 -9.56 -2.62
N SER A 19 5.75 -10.42 -2.31
CA SER A 19 5.81 -11.75 -2.91
C SER A 19 4.70 -12.68 -2.39
N PRO A 20 4.34 -13.73 -3.18
CA PRO A 20 3.26 -14.66 -2.82
C PRO A 20 3.41 -15.39 -1.48
N LYS A 21 4.60 -15.42 -0.89
CA LYS A 21 4.85 -16.04 0.43
C LYS A 21 4.04 -15.39 1.57
N TYR A 22 3.54 -14.17 1.37
CA TYR A 22 2.69 -13.47 2.33
C TYR A 22 1.19 -13.59 2.02
N HIS A 23 0.82 -14.29 0.95
CA HIS A 23 -0.58 -14.57 0.66
C HIS A 23 -1.17 -15.40 1.80
N THR A 24 -2.37 -15.02 2.23
CA THR A 24 -3.05 -15.68 3.37
C THR A 24 -3.92 -16.86 2.93
N GLY A 25 -4.10 -17.04 1.61
CA GLY A 25 -5.08 -17.98 1.03
C GLY A 25 -6.50 -17.40 0.96
N ALA A 26 -6.74 -16.21 1.52
CA ALA A 26 -8.00 -15.49 1.38
C ALA A 26 -8.01 -14.61 0.13
N THR A 27 -9.21 -14.16 -0.28
CA THR A 27 -9.39 -13.10 -1.26
C THR A 27 -9.26 -11.72 -0.61
N CYS A 28 -8.94 -10.71 -1.42
CA CYS A 28 -8.92 -9.32 -0.98
C CYS A 28 -10.25 -8.92 -0.30
N ILE A 29 -10.15 -8.15 0.79
CA ILE A 29 -11.32 -7.66 1.54
C ILE A 29 -12.16 -6.61 0.78
N VAL A 30 -11.63 -6.06 -0.32
CA VAL A 30 -12.37 -5.08 -1.12
C VAL A 30 -13.51 -5.79 -1.86
N PRO A 31 -14.76 -5.29 -1.77
CA PRO A 31 -15.89 -5.87 -2.48
C PRO A 31 -15.58 -6.03 -3.97
N GLU A 32 -16.01 -7.15 -4.54
CA GLU A 32 -15.82 -7.49 -5.96
C GLU A 32 -14.36 -7.71 -6.41
N CYS A 33 -13.39 -7.62 -5.50
CA CYS A 33 -12.00 -7.97 -5.78
C CYS A 33 -11.73 -9.45 -5.47
N ASN A 34 -11.33 -10.21 -6.50
CA ASN A 34 -11.01 -11.64 -6.38
C ASN A 34 -9.50 -11.93 -6.34
N ASP A 35 -8.67 -10.89 -6.27
CA ASP A 35 -7.22 -11.05 -6.18
C ASP A 35 -6.82 -11.70 -4.84
N PRO A 36 -5.71 -12.46 -4.81
CA PRO A 36 -5.20 -13.03 -3.58
C PRO A 36 -4.85 -11.93 -2.58
N ALA A 37 -5.37 -12.06 -1.36
CA ALA A 37 -4.98 -11.20 -0.25
C ALA A 37 -3.62 -11.62 0.29
N GLY A 38 -2.86 -10.61 0.72
CA GLY A 38 -1.67 -10.81 1.53
C GLY A 38 -0.45 -10.13 0.94
N THR A 39 0.12 -9.24 1.73
CA THR A 39 1.48 -8.70 1.61
C THR A 39 2.06 -8.67 3.02
N TYR A 40 3.36 -8.49 3.16
CA TYR A 40 4.00 -8.31 4.48
C TYR A 40 3.36 -7.18 5.30
N TRP A 41 2.88 -6.14 4.62
CA TRP A 41 2.27 -4.96 5.24
C TRP A 41 0.75 -5.06 5.40
N SER A 42 0.11 -6.07 4.81
CA SER A 42 -1.35 -6.13 4.72
C SER A 42 -1.86 -7.54 4.43
N PRO A 43 -2.29 -8.30 5.45
CA PRO A 43 -2.75 -9.68 5.26
C PRO A 43 -4.12 -9.80 4.56
N TYR A 44 -4.93 -8.74 4.58
CA TYR A 44 -6.32 -8.76 4.09
C TYR A 44 -6.54 -8.07 2.74
N TRP A 45 -5.54 -7.37 2.22
CA TRP A 45 -5.63 -6.68 0.93
C TRP A 45 -4.69 -7.32 -0.07
N CYS A 46 -5.09 -7.35 -1.34
CA CYS A 46 -4.15 -7.60 -2.43
C CYS A 46 -3.16 -6.44 -2.54
N PHE A 47 -2.06 -6.64 -3.27
CA PHE A 47 -1.03 -5.61 -3.48
C PHE A 47 -1.62 -4.27 -3.94
N CYS A 48 -2.44 -4.28 -5.00
CA CYS A 48 -3.02 -3.07 -5.59
C CYS A 48 -3.86 -2.28 -4.56
N HIS A 49 -4.76 -2.95 -3.85
CA HIS A 49 -5.60 -2.28 -2.86
C HIS A 49 -4.83 -1.88 -1.60
N ASN A 50 -3.76 -2.59 -1.23
CA ASN A 50 -2.87 -2.15 -0.17
C ASN A 50 -2.16 -0.83 -0.53
N VAL A 51 -1.68 -0.69 -1.77
CA VAL A 51 -1.07 0.56 -2.26
C VAL A 51 -2.06 1.71 -2.18
N ILE A 52 -3.27 1.54 -2.73
CA ILE A 52 -4.33 2.57 -2.70
C ILE A 52 -4.67 2.97 -1.26
N ARG A 53 -4.79 1.98 -0.36
CA ARG A 53 -5.09 2.20 1.06
C ARG A 53 -4.01 3.03 1.73
N ILE A 54 -2.74 2.67 1.56
CA ILE A 54 -1.62 3.38 2.19
C ILE A 54 -1.49 4.79 1.63
N ASP A 55 -1.68 4.98 0.32
CA ASP A 55 -1.65 6.30 -0.30
C ASP A 55 -2.76 7.21 0.24
N LYS A 56 -3.99 6.71 0.36
CA LYS A 56 -5.08 7.47 0.98
C LYS A 56 -4.78 7.88 2.42
N ILE A 57 -4.16 7.00 3.21
CA ILE A 57 -3.76 7.32 4.59
C ILE A 57 -2.67 8.40 4.59
N ASN A 58 -1.65 8.28 3.72
CA ASN A 58 -0.59 9.28 3.62
C ASN A 58 -1.13 10.66 3.22
N ASP A 59 -2.04 10.71 2.25
CA ASP A 59 -2.68 11.96 1.82
C ASP A 59 -3.51 12.57 2.94
N GLN A 60 -4.28 11.76 3.67
CA GLN A 60 -5.06 12.23 4.82
C GLN A 60 -4.16 12.81 5.92
N LEU A 61 -3.07 12.12 6.27
CA LEU A 61 -2.13 12.59 7.28
C LEU A 61 -1.40 13.86 6.85
N THR A 62 -0.98 13.93 5.59
CA THR A 62 -0.32 15.12 5.02
C THR A 62 -1.26 16.31 5.08
N ASN A 63 -2.51 16.14 4.63
CA ASN A 63 -3.53 17.18 4.70
C ASN A 63 -3.83 17.64 6.13
N MET A 64 -3.82 16.72 7.11
CA MET A 64 -3.98 17.08 8.52
C MET A 64 -2.81 17.93 9.03
N ILE A 65 -1.58 17.58 8.67
CA ILE A 65 -0.37 18.32 9.06
C ILE A 65 -0.40 19.74 8.48
N GLU A 66 -0.74 19.91 7.20
CA GLU A 66 -0.81 21.24 6.59
C GLU A 66 -1.88 22.13 7.25
N LYS A 67 -3.07 21.58 7.53
CA LYS A 67 -4.12 22.31 8.28
C LYS A 67 -3.69 22.70 9.70
N LEU A 68 -2.82 21.93 10.34
CA LEU A 68 -2.27 22.28 11.66
C LEU A 68 -1.24 23.40 11.57
N LYS A 69 -0.45 23.46 10.48
CA LYS A 69 0.50 24.55 10.24
C LYS A 69 -0.20 25.87 9.94
N GLU A 70 -1.28 25.85 9.16
CA GLU A 70 -2.06 27.04 8.81
C GLU A 70 -2.76 27.69 10.03
N LYS A 71 -3.00 26.92 11.10
CA LYS A 71 -3.63 27.39 12.33
C LYS A 71 -2.64 28.00 13.34
N ARG A 72 -1.35 28.02 13.03
CA ARG A 72 -0.28 28.49 13.92
C ARG A 72 0.28 29.83 13.44
#